data_AF-A0A9P5ZIT3-F1
#
_entry.id   AF-A0A9P5ZIT3-F1
#
_cell.length_a   1.000
_cell.length_b   1.000
_cell.length_c   1.000
_cell.angle_alpha   90.00
_cell.angle_beta   90.00
_cell.angle_gamma   90.00
#
_symmetry.space_group_name_H-M   'P 1'
#
loop_
_entity.id
_entity.type
_entity.pdbx_description
1 polymer ?
#
loop_
_entity_poly.entity_id
_entity_poly.type
_entity_poly.pdbx_seq_one_letter_code
_entity_poly.pdbx_strand_id
1 'polypeptide(L)'
;MITLVIKDITTCPLLLQAVILPGDGETLECGRDIILYRRAGQSLQCISELHPLYQSLHYVLLFPTGQFGWTPHIPYQGGAEVEEEGEVDADGSRSSHKRSTVSQTKYFHYHLHIHAHETVHLFHAGKLFQEWMVDLWALLEQSRLLWVTLNQKT
;
A
#
# COMPACT_ATOMS: atom_id res chain seq x y z
N MET A 1 -15.01 3.14 -21.05
CA MET A 1 -14.63 1.73 -20.77
C MET A 1 -13.13 1.60 -20.96
N ILE A 2 -12.38 1.80 -19.87
CA ILE A 2 -10.92 1.69 -19.82
C ILE A 2 -10.60 0.18 -19.78
N THR A 3 -9.66 -0.26 -20.61
CA THR A 3 -9.20 -1.66 -20.58
C THR A 3 -8.03 -1.70 -19.60
N LEU A 4 -8.23 -2.29 -18.43
CA LEU A 4 -7.18 -2.51 -17.44
C LEU A 4 -6.42 -3.78 -17.85
N VAL A 5 -5.12 -3.67 -18.11
CA VAL A 5 -4.26 -4.84 -18.34
C VAL A 5 -3.41 -5.01 -17.09
N ILE A 6 -3.84 -5.92 -16.22
CA ILE A 6 -3.04 -6.34 -15.06
C ILE A 6 -2.00 -7.32 -15.61
N LYS A 7 -0.72 -6.96 -15.56
CA LYS A 7 0.36 -7.93 -15.76
C LYS A 7 0.52 -8.73 -14.47
N ASP A 8 -0.33 -9.72 -14.28
CA ASP A 8 -0.12 -10.73 -13.25
C ASP A 8 1.04 -11.63 -13.67
N ILE A 9 2.13 -11.61 -12.90
CA ILE A 9 3.25 -12.56 -13.01
C ILE A 9 2.93 -13.90 -12.29
N THR A 10 1.73 -14.08 -11.76
CA THR A 10 1.37 -15.25 -10.94
C THR A 10 0.77 -16.38 -11.78
N THR A 11 1.59 -17.04 -12.59
CA THR A 11 1.28 -18.40 -13.10
C THR A 11 2.17 -19.44 -12.41
N CYS A 12 1.90 -19.72 -11.13
CA CYS A 12 2.33 -20.94 -10.44
C CYS A 12 1.44 -21.18 -9.21
N PRO A 13 0.52 -22.17 -9.22
CA PRO A 13 -0.14 -22.61 -8.00
C PRO A 13 0.81 -23.57 -7.28
N LEU A 14 0.95 -23.39 -5.96
CA LEU A 14 1.78 -24.19 -5.05
C LEU A 14 3.25 -23.80 -5.00
N LEU A 15 3.58 -22.85 -4.11
CA LEU A 15 4.60 -22.97 -3.06
C LEU A 15 4.83 -21.59 -2.45
N LEU A 16 4.94 -21.57 -1.11
CA LEU A 16 5.63 -20.58 -0.27
C LEU A 16 5.92 -19.23 -0.93
N GLN A 17 5.32 -18.16 -0.38
CA GLN A 17 5.73 -16.79 -0.66
C GLN A 17 7.22 -16.60 -0.36
N ALA A 18 8.04 -16.82 -1.39
CA ALA A 18 9.34 -16.23 -1.51
C ALA A 18 9.12 -14.80 -2.02
N VAL A 19 9.61 -13.82 -1.27
CA VAL A 19 9.80 -12.47 -1.81
C VAL A 19 10.93 -12.57 -2.83
N ILE A 20 10.57 -12.81 -4.08
CA ILE A 20 11.49 -12.66 -5.21
C ILE A 20 11.55 -11.14 -5.45
N LEU A 21 12.68 -10.52 -5.14
CA LEU A 21 13.01 -9.20 -5.68
C LEU A 21 13.40 -9.43 -7.15
N PRO A 22 12.57 -9.04 -8.15
CA PRO A 22 13.01 -9.13 -9.53
C PRO A 22 14.06 -8.03 -9.75
N GLY A 23 15.34 -8.41 -9.75
CA GLY A 23 16.43 -7.48 -10.00
C GLY A 23 17.79 -8.05 -9.65
N ASP A 24 18.81 -7.57 -10.33
CA ASP A 24 20.24 -7.83 -10.09
C ASP A 24 20.78 -7.20 -8.80
N GLY A 25 19.91 -6.62 -7.97
CA GLY A 25 20.27 -5.95 -6.73
C GLY A 25 20.89 -4.56 -6.91
N GLU A 26 21.10 -4.10 -8.15
CA GLU A 26 21.75 -2.82 -8.46
C GLU A 26 20.76 -1.72 -8.86
N THR A 27 19.54 -2.08 -9.27
CA THR A 27 18.48 -1.11 -9.61
C THR A 27 17.23 -1.30 -8.77
N LEU A 28 16.90 -0.30 -7.94
CA LEU A 28 15.62 -0.15 -7.22
C LEU A 28 14.46 0.23 -8.18
N GLU A 29 14.46 -0.31 -9.40
CA GLU A 29 13.50 0.05 -10.45
C GLU A 29 12.47 -1.06 -10.67
N CYS A 30 11.72 -1.42 -9.62
CA CYS A 30 10.48 -2.18 -9.81
C CYS A 30 9.51 -1.91 -8.65
N GLY A 31 8.97 -0.69 -8.61
CA GLY A 31 7.74 -0.43 -7.85
C GLY A 31 6.55 -1.07 -8.58
N ARG A 32 5.54 -1.55 -7.85
CA ARG A 32 4.30 -2.00 -8.51
C ARG A 32 3.60 -0.81 -9.14
N ASP A 33 3.16 -0.99 -10.38
CA ASP A 33 2.44 0.05 -11.11
C ASP A 33 1.27 -0.51 -11.92
N ILE A 34 0.27 0.34 -12.12
CA ILE A 34 -0.86 0.06 -13.00
C ILE A 34 -0.70 0.92 -14.24
N ILE A 35 -0.53 0.28 -15.39
CA ILE A 35 -0.44 0.96 -16.67
C ILE A 35 -1.83 1.06 -17.27
N LEU A 36 -2.33 2.28 -17.39
CA LEU A 36 -3.60 2.59 -18.04
C LEU A 36 -3.39 2.87 -19.52
N TYR A 37 -4.07 2.09 -20.35
CA TYR A 37 -4.21 2.37 -21.78
C TYR A 37 -5.54 3.03 -22.07
N ARG A 38 -5.52 4.29 -22.51
CA ARG A 38 -6.73 5.01 -22.89
C ARG A 38 -7.07 4.72 -24.35
N ARG A 39 -8.27 4.18 -24.57
CA ARG A 39 -8.79 3.71 -25.86
C ARG A 39 -8.77 4.75 -27.00
N ALA A 40 -8.64 6.03 -26.69
CA ALA A 40 -8.60 7.14 -27.67
C ALA A 40 -7.19 7.45 -28.21
N GLY A 41 -6.23 6.52 -28.09
CA GLY A 41 -4.86 6.70 -28.61
C GLY A 41 -4.03 7.71 -27.83
N GLN A 42 -4.36 7.97 -26.55
CA GLN A 42 -3.55 8.82 -25.69
C GLN A 42 -2.35 8.06 -25.12
N SER A 43 -1.38 8.81 -24.58
CA SER A 43 -0.20 8.27 -23.92
C SER A 43 -0.57 7.32 -22.77
N LEU A 44 0.29 6.32 -22.56
CA LEU A 44 0.21 5.42 -21.41
C LEU A 44 0.32 6.25 -20.12
N GLN A 45 -0.60 6.00 -19.19
CA GLN A 45 -0.51 6.58 -17.85
C GLN A 45 -0.10 5.49 -16.88
N CYS A 46 1.05 5.66 -16.24
CA CYS A 46 1.51 4.79 -15.16
C CYS A 46 0.99 5.36 -13.85
N ILE A 47 0.31 4.52 -13.07
CA ILE A 47 -0.15 4.82 -11.72
C ILE A 47 0.73 4.04 -10.76
N SER A 48 1.50 4.77 -9.96
CA SER A 48 2.34 4.17 -8.92
C SER A 48 1.51 3.63 -7.76
N GLU A 49 2.09 2.71 -7.02
CA GLU A 49 1.54 2.14 -5.78
C GLU A 49 1.10 3.18 -4.74
N LEU A 50 1.78 4.34 -4.70
CA LEU A 50 1.49 5.44 -3.77
C LEU A 50 0.29 6.30 -4.20
N HIS A 51 -0.29 6.01 -5.37
CA HIS A 51 -1.41 6.77 -5.89
C HIS A 51 -2.71 6.37 -5.18
N PRO A 52 -3.57 7.33 -4.79
CA PRO A 52 -4.81 7.03 -4.04
C PRO A 52 -5.75 6.06 -4.77
N LEU A 53 -5.74 6.05 -6.11
CA LEU A 53 -6.57 5.14 -6.90
C LEU A 53 -5.99 3.73 -7.08
N TYR A 54 -4.75 3.48 -6.69
CA TYR A 54 -4.06 2.21 -6.96
C TYR A 54 -4.87 1.01 -6.45
N GLN A 55 -5.31 1.04 -5.18
CA GLN A 55 -6.09 -0.04 -4.57
C GLN A 55 -7.42 -0.28 -5.29
N SER A 56 -8.15 0.80 -5.64
CA SER A 56 -9.42 0.67 -6.34
C SER A 56 -9.30 0.17 -7.78
N LEU A 57 -8.18 0.45 -8.44
CA LEU A 57 -7.92 0.01 -9.80
C LEU A 57 -7.41 -1.43 -9.83
N HIS A 58 -6.66 -1.84 -8.81
CA HIS A 58 -6.19 -3.22 -8.68
C HIS A 58 -7.34 -4.15 -8.26
N TYR A 59 -8.12 -3.75 -7.25
CA TYR A 59 -9.21 -4.53 -6.67
C TYR A 59 -10.59 -3.92 -6.95
N VAL A 60 -10.93 -3.79 -8.23
CA VAL A 60 -12.17 -3.13 -8.69
C VAL A 60 -13.44 -3.72 -8.04
N LEU A 61 -13.46 -5.03 -7.78
CA LEU A 61 -14.61 -5.70 -7.15
C LEU A 61 -14.74 -5.39 -5.66
N LEU A 62 -13.64 -5.12 -4.96
CA LEU A 62 -13.67 -4.70 -3.55
C LEU A 62 -14.08 -3.23 -3.42
N PHE A 63 -13.69 -2.40 -4.40
CA PHE A 63 -13.93 -0.95 -4.38
C PHE A 63 -14.76 -0.51 -5.59
N PRO A 64 -16.02 -0.95 -5.72
CA PRO A 64 -16.85 -0.67 -6.90
C PRO A 64 -17.12 0.82 -7.10
N THR A 65 -17.07 1.63 -6.04
CA THR A 65 -17.27 3.08 -6.08
C THR A 65 -15.97 3.86 -6.36
N GLY A 66 -14.82 3.18 -6.52
CA GLY A 66 -13.54 3.84 -6.76
C GLY A 66 -13.02 4.63 -5.57
N GLN A 67 -13.16 4.09 -4.36
CA GLN A 67 -12.73 4.77 -3.13
C GLN A 67 -11.22 5.06 -3.17
N PHE A 68 -10.83 6.22 -2.63
CA PHE A 68 -9.43 6.58 -2.50
C PHE A 68 -8.79 5.79 -1.35
N GLY A 69 -7.68 5.13 -1.64
CA GLY A 69 -6.79 4.52 -0.68
C GLY A 69 -5.88 5.52 0.03
N TRP A 70 -4.86 4.99 0.70
CA TRP A 70 -3.88 5.80 1.41
C TRP A 70 -3.06 6.69 0.47
N THR A 71 -2.71 7.89 0.95
CA THR A 71 -1.68 8.76 0.35
C THR A 71 -0.76 9.31 1.44
N PRO A 72 0.50 9.65 1.11
CA PRO A 72 1.46 10.18 2.10
C PRO A 72 1.00 11.49 2.79
N HIS A 73 0.03 12.18 2.20
CA HIS A 73 -0.39 13.53 2.60
C HIS A 73 -1.70 13.53 3.41
N ILE A 74 -2.19 12.37 3.86
CA ILE A 74 -3.40 12.30 4.71
C ILE A 74 -3.07 12.89 6.08
N PRO A 75 -3.67 14.03 6.47
CA PRO A 75 -3.43 14.62 7.78
C PRO A 75 -4.25 13.91 8.86
N TYR A 76 -3.80 13.96 10.11
CA TYR A 76 -4.67 13.60 11.25
C TYR A 76 -5.82 14.61 11.40
N GLN A 77 -6.98 14.10 11.83
CA GLN A 77 -8.15 14.94 12.05
C GLN A 77 -7.85 16.01 13.12
N GLY A 78 -8.13 17.28 12.79
CA GLY A 78 -7.87 18.41 13.67
C GLY A 78 -6.42 18.93 13.66
N GLY A 79 -5.55 18.46 12.76
CA GLY A 79 -4.15 18.90 12.70
C GLY A 79 -3.33 18.45 13.91
N ALA A 80 -3.81 17.43 14.63
CA ALA A 80 -3.13 16.87 15.79
C ALA A 80 -1.79 16.27 15.34
N GLU A 81 -0.70 16.82 15.86
CA GLU A 81 0.60 16.17 15.81
C GLU A 81 0.57 15.02 16.81
N VAL A 82 0.64 13.78 16.30
CA VAL A 82 0.72 12.61 17.17
C VAL A 82 2.20 12.39 17.48
N GLU A 83 2.53 12.41 18.76
CA GLU A 83 3.83 11.94 19.25
C GLU A 83 3.87 10.43 19.08
N GLU A 84 4.66 9.95 18.13
CA GLU A 84 4.98 8.53 18.03
C GLU A 84 6.18 8.24 18.94
N GLU A 85 5.97 7.30 19.86
CA GLU A 85 7.05 6.71 20.64
C GLU A 85 7.99 6.00 19.66
N GLY A 86 9.16 6.58 19.45
CA GLY A 86 10.21 5.97 18.65
C GLY A 86 10.83 4.78 19.36
N GLU A 87 11.75 4.12 18.65
CA GLU A 87 12.53 3.03 19.22
C GLU A 87 13.27 3.49 20.49
N VAL A 88 13.40 2.55 21.43
CA VAL A 88 14.14 2.80 22.66
C VAL A 88 15.61 2.74 22.31
N ASP A 89 16.31 3.86 22.47
CA ASP A 89 17.76 3.89 22.26
C ASP A 89 18.45 2.95 23.25
N ALA A 90 19.68 2.51 22.93
CA ALA A 90 20.47 1.62 23.80
C ALA A 90 20.69 2.18 25.23
N ASP A 91 20.52 3.48 25.42
CA ASP A 91 20.61 4.21 26.69
C ASP A 91 19.27 4.26 27.47
N GLY A 92 18.21 3.62 26.95
CA GLY A 92 16.87 3.65 27.55
C GLY A 92 16.09 4.95 27.30
N SER A 93 16.67 5.90 26.57
CA SER A 93 16.00 7.12 26.12
C SER A 93 15.00 6.81 25.01
N ARG A 94 13.78 7.32 25.15
CA ARG A 94 12.73 7.23 24.11
C ARG A 94 12.76 8.50 23.27
N SER A 95 13.12 8.35 22.01
CA SER A 95 12.98 9.42 21.02
C SER A 95 11.51 9.59 20.65
N SER A 96 10.92 10.76 20.93
CA SER A 96 9.54 11.09 20.50
C SER A 96 9.59 11.86 19.19
N HIS A 97 8.99 11.30 18.14
CA HIS A 97 8.88 11.97 16.84
C HIS A 97 7.45 12.46 16.65
N LYS A 98 7.31 13.75 16.32
CA LYS A 98 6.01 14.35 16.00
C LYS A 98 5.67 14.10 14.54
N ARG A 99 4.56 13.42 14.28
CA ARG A 99 4.07 13.17 12.92
C ARG A 99 2.69 13.78 12.72
N SER A 100 2.55 14.62 11.69
CA SER A 100 1.29 15.28 11.32
C SER A 100 0.48 14.51 10.29
N THR A 101 1.06 13.48 9.66
CA THR A 101 0.41 12.64 8.64
C THR A 101 0.20 11.20 9.11
N VAL A 102 -0.87 10.58 8.61
CA VAL A 102 -1.21 9.18 8.90
C VAL A 102 -0.26 8.26 8.15
N SER A 103 0.39 7.33 8.85
CA SER A 103 1.22 6.30 8.21
C SER A 103 0.36 5.30 7.45
N GLN A 104 0.91 4.71 6.39
CA GLN A 104 0.21 3.74 5.56
C GLN A 104 -0.31 2.54 6.38
N THR A 105 0.51 2.05 7.31
CA THR A 105 0.14 0.96 8.23
C THR A 105 -1.05 1.34 9.11
N LYS A 106 -1.05 2.55 9.71
CA LYS A 106 -2.17 3.02 10.55
C LYS A 106 -3.46 3.15 9.75
N TYR A 107 -3.37 3.65 8.52
CA TYR A 107 -4.51 3.75 7.64
C TYR A 107 -5.14 2.38 7.35
N PHE A 108 -4.35 1.39 6.92
CA PHE A 108 -4.91 0.07 6.62
C PHE A 108 -5.36 -0.68 7.87
N HIS A 109 -4.66 -0.53 8.99
CA HIS A 109 -5.09 -1.10 10.27
C HIS A 109 -6.46 -0.55 10.69
N TYR A 110 -6.69 0.76 10.54
CA TYR A 110 -7.99 1.37 10.81
C TYR A 110 -9.11 0.74 9.95
N HIS A 111 -8.86 0.52 8.66
CA HIS A 111 -9.85 -0.06 7.73
C HIS A 111 -10.05 -1.58 7.90
N LEU A 112 -9.09 -2.28 8.50
CA LEU A 112 -9.20 -3.70 8.84
C LEU A 112 -9.92 -3.93 10.17
N HIS A 113 -10.10 -2.90 10.99
CA HIS A 113 -10.91 -2.99 12.20
C HIS A 113 -12.40 -3.01 11.87
N ILE A 114 -13.15 -3.88 12.54
CA ILE A 114 -14.59 -3.97 12.38
C ILE A 114 -15.24 -2.85 13.20
N HIS A 115 -15.86 -1.89 12.52
CA HIS A 115 -16.62 -0.81 13.15
C HIS A 115 -18.12 -0.99 12.93
N ALA A 116 -18.92 -0.77 13.97
CA ALA A 116 -20.38 -0.96 13.91
C ALA A 116 -21.11 0.00 12.96
N HIS A 117 -20.47 1.11 12.57
CA HIS A 117 -21.04 2.18 11.74
C HIS A 117 -20.48 2.20 10.31
N GLU A 118 -19.55 1.31 9.96
CA GLU A 118 -18.96 1.24 8.62
C GLU A 118 -19.46 0.03 7.84
N THR A 119 -19.32 0.09 6.52
CA THR A 119 -19.81 -0.97 5.64
C THR A 119 -18.88 -2.18 5.67
N VAL A 120 -19.37 -3.32 6.14
CA VAL A 120 -18.60 -4.57 6.30
C VAL A 120 -18.36 -5.31 4.97
N HIS A 121 -18.63 -4.68 3.82
CA HIS A 121 -18.60 -5.26 2.48
C HIS A 121 -17.26 -5.92 2.12
N LEU A 122 -16.16 -5.32 2.56
CA LEU A 122 -14.80 -5.81 2.36
C LEU A 122 -14.60 -7.22 2.95
N PHE A 123 -15.13 -7.47 4.15
CA PHE A 123 -15.03 -8.77 4.84
C PHE A 123 -15.94 -9.85 4.22
N HIS A 124 -16.95 -9.46 3.44
CA HIS A 124 -17.83 -10.39 2.74
C HIS A 124 -17.25 -10.91 1.42
N ALA A 125 -16.13 -10.36 0.93
CA ALA A 125 -15.53 -10.76 -0.34
C ALA A 125 -14.77 -12.11 -0.30
N GLY A 126 -14.64 -12.73 0.87
CA GLY A 126 -14.11 -14.09 1.01
C GLY A 126 -12.66 -14.23 0.55
N LYS A 127 -12.40 -15.06 -0.48
CA LYS A 127 -11.05 -15.31 -0.99
C LYS A 127 -10.37 -14.05 -1.54
N LEU A 128 -11.12 -13.18 -2.20
CA LEU A 128 -10.60 -11.93 -2.74
C LEU A 128 -10.11 -11.00 -1.62
N PHE A 129 -10.77 -11.02 -0.47
CA PHE A 129 -10.33 -10.28 0.71
C PHE A 129 -9.03 -10.84 1.28
N GLN A 130 -8.86 -12.18 1.28
CA GLN A 130 -7.62 -12.81 1.74
C GLN A 130 -6.44 -12.45 0.84
N GLU A 131 -6.63 -12.50 -0.48
CA GLU A 131 -5.65 -12.06 -1.47
C GLU A 131 -5.27 -10.59 -1.26
N TRP A 132 -6.27 -9.72 -1.14
CA TRP A 132 -6.06 -8.31 -0.86
C TRP A 132 -5.29 -8.06 0.45
N MET A 133 -5.62 -8.78 1.53
CA MET A 133 -4.93 -8.64 2.81
C MET A 133 -3.46 -9.05 2.71
N VAL A 134 -3.18 -10.13 2.00
CA VAL A 134 -1.82 -10.63 1.78
C VAL A 134 -1.01 -9.63 0.94
N ASP A 135 -1.62 -9.08 -0.11
CA ASP A 135 -1.02 -8.04 -0.93
C ASP A 135 -0.76 -6.74 -0.17
N LEU A 136 -1.69 -6.34 0.70
CA LEU A 136 -1.53 -5.19 1.58
C LEU A 136 -0.35 -5.38 2.55
N TRP A 137 -0.17 -6.58 3.08
CA TRP A 137 0.97 -6.86 3.95
C TRP A 137 2.30 -6.73 3.20
N ALA A 138 2.39 -7.31 1.99
CA ALA A 138 3.57 -7.16 1.13
C ALA A 138 3.83 -5.69 0.78
N LEU A 139 2.77 -4.90 0.59
CA LEU A 139 2.81 -3.45 0.33
C LEU A 139 3.33 -2.62 1.48
N LEU A 140 2.85 -2.91 2.69
CA LEU A 140 3.39 -2.32 3.90
C LEU A 140 4.86 -2.66 4.09
N GLU A 141 5.23 -3.93 3.90
CA GLU A 141 6.60 -4.39 4.13
C GLU A 141 7.58 -3.81 3.11
N GLN A 142 7.19 -3.75 1.83
CA GLN A 142 8.00 -3.11 0.78
C GLN A 142 8.22 -1.62 1.08
N SER A 143 7.16 -0.91 1.49
CA SER A 143 7.25 0.51 1.86
C SER A 143 8.18 0.72 3.07
N ARG A 144 8.16 -0.19 4.03
CA ARG A 144 9.04 -0.19 5.21
C ARG A 144 10.51 -0.43 4.80
N LEU A 145 10.78 -1.42 3.96
CA LEU A 145 12.11 -1.71 3.45
C LEU A 145 12.68 -0.54 2.65
N LEU A 146 11.88 0.06 1.76
CA LEU A 146 12.27 1.25 1.00
C LEU A 146 12.66 2.41 1.93
N TRP A 147 11.90 2.62 3.00
CA TRP A 147 12.26 3.64 3.98
C TRP A 147 13.61 3.33 4.64
N VAL A 148 13.84 2.09 5.08
CA VAL A 148 15.12 1.69 5.69
C VAL A 148 16.28 1.91 4.72
N THR A 149 16.15 1.49 3.46
CA THR A 149 17.22 1.65 2.46
C THR A 149 17.54 3.11 2.16
N LEU A 150 16.54 3.99 2.16
CA LEU A 150 16.72 5.42 1.84
C LEU A 150 17.23 6.25 3.04
N ASN A 151 17.10 5.74 4.26
CA ASN A 151 17.47 6.46 5.49
C ASN A 151 18.70 5.87 6.19
N GLN A 152 19.36 4.89 5.58
CA GLN A 152 20.67 4.43 6.03
C GLN A 152 21.72 5.49 5.68
N LYS A 153 22.50 5.91 6.68
CA LYS A 153 23.72 6.70 6.47
C LYS A 153 24.79 5.77 5.92
N THR A 154 25.32 6.08 4.75
CA THR A 154 26.54 5.45 4.21
C THR A 154 27.78 5.92 4.96
#